data_AF-A0A7C2Y2U6-F1
#
_entry.id   AF-A0A7C2Y2U6-F1
#
_cell.length_a   1.000
_cell.length_b   1.000
_cell.length_c   1.000
_cell.angle_alpha   90.00
_cell.angle_beta   90.00
_cell.angle_gamma   90.00
#
_symmetry.space_group_name_H-M   'P 1'
#
loop_
_entity.id
_entity.type
_entity.pdbx_description
1 polymer ?
#
loop_
_entity_poly.entity_id
_entity_poly.type
_entity_poly.pdbx_seq_one_letter_code
_entity_poly.pdbx_strand_id
1 'polypeptide(L)'
;MKLIKKTYFLVGILIVAAVVNLTLLYQAQQETTDESYSIIRASDLKVKVETLSRLASSIASGNEEDRQTLGNEISEFESVLNILRTGGTIRGQSIVTMPNEIVTDYNRVAKSWGVYKNSAQRIEQTSVFDEEAVNSLNYILEKNGDMAITTDSVVEEISELDRQYNRHKEIAADLHEISKSIGQNALLISIGEGEGVRDELKKQRISFEAGLRKLLQIPTEDLDLQSVNQYPETLEPIPRENSNTLRKLDPLWESVQLRIKTLETKSLLSEEFGSEFDKLKKERVVLIASLDQLLDSWNQQLQETSSQRGTIVQTLLVVDIAIFFLVILVIRQSLNPLLIITASLARVKEGIYGEKIDYQSKDEIGELVNSFNIMSDTIKQKEEEAKRTDIAKDEFLSMITHELKTPLVPIQGYVDIILGEHFGKLSKEQKERLQVIKSSTVSLLHLISDLLDAQKLELGKLIIKKETLNIKDTIEKAI
;
A
#
# COMPACT_ATOMS: atom_id res chain seq x y z
N MET A 1 -37.29 20.75 22.28
CA MET A 1 -35.80 20.73 22.24
C MET A 1 -35.23 19.33 21.88
N LYS A 2 -35.90 18.58 20.99
CA LYS A 2 -35.59 17.22 20.54
C LYS A 2 -35.14 17.15 19.07
N LEU A 3 -35.59 18.04 18.19
CA LEU A 3 -35.28 17.98 16.75
C LEU A 3 -33.84 18.41 16.47
N ILE A 4 -33.44 19.57 17.00
CA ILE A 4 -32.08 20.11 16.88
C ILE A 4 -31.06 19.14 17.51
N LYS A 5 -31.39 18.57 18.68
CA LYS A 5 -30.57 17.54 19.33
C LYS A 5 -30.43 16.28 18.46
N LYS A 6 -31.50 15.81 17.81
CA LYS A 6 -31.44 14.68 16.86
C LYS A 6 -30.53 14.98 15.68
N THR A 7 -30.59 16.18 15.10
CA THR A 7 -29.75 16.58 13.96
C THR A 7 -28.27 16.63 14.36
N TYR A 8 -27.93 17.28 15.48
CA TYR A 8 -26.55 17.30 15.96
C TYR A 8 -26.03 15.90 16.32
N PHE A 9 -26.89 15.04 16.86
CA PHE A 9 -26.55 13.65 17.15
C PHE A 9 -26.25 12.85 15.87
N LEU A 10 -27.08 12.99 14.82
CA LEU A 10 -26.86 12.36 13.52
C LEU A 10 -25.59 12.85 12.82
N VAL A 11 -25.32 14.16 12.85
CA VAL A 11 -24.08 14.74 12.32
C VAL A 11 -22.86 14.24 13.11
N GLY A 12 -22.97 14.14 14.43
CA GLY A 12 -21.93 13.56 15.27
C GLY A 12 -21.59 12.11 14.90
N ILE A 13 -22.60 11.27 14.66
CA ILE A 13 -22.41 9.88 14.22
C ILE A 13 -21.65 9.83 12.88
N LEU A 14 -22.04 10.66 11.90
CA LEU A 14 -21.37 10.70 10.59
C LEU A 14 -19.90 11.12 10.69
N ILE A 15 -19.59 12.11 11.53
CA ILE A 15 -18.20 12.57 11.72
C ILE A 15 -17.36 11.46 12.37
N VAL A 16 -17.89 10.79 13.39
CA VAL A 16 -17.19 9.69 14.07
C VAL A 16 -16.93 8.53 13.09
N ALA A 17 -17.93 8.13 12.29
CA ALA A 17 -17.78 7.09 11.28
C ALA A 17 -16.68 7.46 10.26
N ALA A 18 -16.68 8.70 9.76
CA ALA A 18 -15.67 9.17 8.81
C ALA A 18 -14.25 9.13 9.39
N VAL A 19 -14.05 9.56 10.64
CA VAL A 19 -12.74 9.54 11.31
C VAL A 19 -12.25 8.10 11.54
N VAL A 20 -13.14 7.21 11.98
CA VAL A 20 -12.82 5.78 12.16
C VAL A 20 -12.40 5.16 10.83
N ASN A 21 -13.16 5.40 9.76
CA ASN A 21 -12.82 4.91 8.42
C ASN A 21 -11.46 5.43 7.93
N LEU A 22 -11.18 6.72 8.09
CA LEU A 22 -9.90 7.31 7.68
C LEU A 22 -8.73 6.65 8.43
N THR A 23 -8.91 6.40 9.73
CA THR A 23 -7.88 5.78 10.58
C THR A 23 -7.64 4.33 10.17
N LEU A 24 -8.70 3.55 9.94
CA LEU A 24 -8.62 2.16 9.47
C LEU A 24 -7.93 2.06 8.11
N LEU A 25 -8.24 2.99 7.20
CA LEU A 25 -7.66 3.00 5.86
C LEU A 25 -6.16 3.36 5.88
N TYR A 26 -5.77 4.30 6.75
CA TYR A 26 -4.36 4.63 6.96
C TYR A 26 -3.56 3.46 7.56
N GLN A 27 -4.10 2.79 8.59
CA GLN A 27 -3.46 1.62 9.21
C GLN A 27 -3.29 0.47 8.21
N ALA A 28 -4.34 0.18 7.42
CA ALA A 28 -4.29 -0.86 6.39
C ALA A 28 -3.20 -0.58 5.35
N GLN A 29 -3.00 0.68 4.94
CA GLN A 29 -1.98 1.05 3.96
C GLN A 29 -0.55 0.88 4.50
N GLN A 30 -0.31 1.20 5.78
CA GLN A 30 1.02 1.07 6.37
C GLN A 30 1.42 -0.41 6.54
N GLU A 31 0.52 -1.27 7.03
CA GLU A 31 0.76 -2.72 7.13
C GLU A 31 1.11 -3.35 5.78
N THR A 32 0.41 -2.99 4.71
CA THR A 32 0.71 -3.53 3.37
C THR A 32 2.10 -3.16 2.84
N THR A 33 2.64 -2.01 3.28
CA THR A 33 3.96 -1.54 2.85
C THR A 33 5.08 -2.35 3.51
N ASP A 34 4.98 -2.57 4.83
CA ASP A 34 5.95 -3.36 5.59
C ASP A 34 5.88 -4.87 5.23
N GLU A 35 4.67 -5.39 4.98
CA GLU A 35 4.47 -6.75 4.44
C GLU A 35 5.19 -6.91 3.08
N SER A 36 5.06 -5.92 2.18
CA SER A 36 5.73 -5.95 0.87
C SER A 36 7.26 -5.96 0.99
N TYR A 37 7.84 -5.16 1.89
CA TYR A 37 9.29 -5.18 2.11
C TYR A 37 9.78 -6.54 2.61
N SER A 38 9.00 -7.20 3.46
CA SER A 38 9.34 -8.51 4.02
C SER A 38 9.42 -9.58 2.91
N ILE A 39 8.49 -9.59 1.96
CA ILE A 39 8.51 -10.49 0.79
C ILE A 39 9.67 -10.19 -0.15
N ILE A 40 9.96 -8.91 -0.40
CA ILE A 40 11.08 -8.51 -1.26
C ILE A 40 12.38 -9.04 -0.65
N ARG A 41 12.55 -8.93 0.67
CA ARG A 41 13.73 -9.48 1.36
C ARG A 41 13.79 -11.00 1.35
N ALA A 42 12.66 -11.68 1.45
CA ALA A 42 12.60 -13.12 1.25
C ALA A 42 12.96 -13.52 -0.19
N SER A 43 12.59 -12.72 -1.18
CA SER A 43 12.94 -12.92 -2.58
C SER A 43 14.44 -12.69 -2.84
N ASP A 44 15.04 -11.70 -2.18
CA ASP A 44 16.49 -11.43 -2.23
C ASP A 44 17.32 -12.65 -1.76
N LEU A 45 16.79 -13.49 -0.88
CA LEU A 45 17.47 -14.74 -0.48
C LEU A 45 17.72 -15.65 -1.67
N LYS A 46 16.77 -15.77 -2.61
CA LYS A 46 16.97 -16.57 -3.84
C LYS A 46 18.13 -16.04 -4.66
N VAL A 47 18.23 -14.71 -4.79
CA VAL A 47 19.36 -14.06 -5.47
C VAL A 47 20.68 -14.35 -4.74
N LYS A 48 20.68 -14.35 -3.40
CA LYS A 48 21.86 -14.71 -2.62
C LYS A 48 22.29 -16.17 -2.83
N VAL A 49 21.36 -17.12 -2.95
CA VAL A 49 21.71 -18.52 -3.29
C VAL A 49 22.46 -18.59 -4.62
N GLU A 50 22.00 -17.84 -5.63
CA GLU A 50 22.67 -17.74 -6.93
C GLU A 50 24.07 -17.13 -6.81
N THR A 51 24.20 -16.05 -6.04
CA THR A 51 25.51 -15.43 -5.77
C THR A 51 26.47 -16.41 -5.12
N LEU A 52 26.03 -17.16 -4.11
CA LEU A 52 26.85 -18.19 -3.43
C LEU A 52 27.30 -19.28 -4.42
N SER A 53 26.41 -19.74 -5.29
CA SER A 53 26.74 -20.73 -6.32
C SER A 53 27.74 -20.19 -7.35
N ARG A 54 27.61 -18.91 -7.72
CA ARG A 54 28.53 -18.24 -8.64
C ARG A 54 29.92 -18.10 -8.02
N LEU A 55 29.99 -17.68 -6.75
CA LEU A 55 31.24 -17.59 -5.99
C LEU A 55 31.90 -18.96 -5.87
N ALA A 56 31.14 -20.01 -5.52
CA ALA A 56 31.67 -21.39 -5.50
C ALA A 56 32.22 -21.84 -6.86
N SER A 57 31.57 -21.47 -7.96
CA SER A 57 32.06 -21.78 -9.33
C SER A 57 33.33 -20.98 -9.67
N SER A 58 33.41 -19.74 -9.20
CA SER A 58 34.60 -18.89 -9.38
C SER A 58 35.81 -19.42 -8.60
N ILE A 59 35.58 -19.86 -7.36
CA ILE A 59 36.59 -20.57 -6.56
C ILE A 59 37.04 -21.84 -7.29
N ALA A 60 36.11 -22.62 -7.85
CA ALA A 60 36.44 -23.81 -8.65
C ALA A 60 37.32 -23.49 -9.88
N SER A 61 37.27 -22.27 -10.40
CA SER A 61 38.14 -21.79 -11.48
C SER A 61 39.48 -21.20 -11.01
N GLY A 62 39.76 -21.23 -9.71
CA GLY A 62 41.02 -20.79 -9.10
C GLY A 62 41.01 -19.38 -8.52
N ASN A 63 39.86 -18.70 -8.43
CA ASN A 63 39.79 -17.38 -7.80
C ASN A 63 39.64 -17.49 -6.28
N GLU A 64 40.77 -17.43 -5.57
CA GLU A 64 40.83 -17.63 -4.12
C GLU A 64 40.25 -16.46 -3.31
N GLU A 65 40.26 -15.23 -3.86
CA GLU A 65 39.72 -14.04 -3.19
C GLU A 65 38.21 -14.14 -2.91
N ASP A 66 37.49 -14.89 -3.76
CA ASP A 66 36.04 -15.09 -3.63
C ASP A 66 35.64 -15.92 -2.40
N ARG A 67 36.58 -16.59 -1.71
CA ARG A 67 36.30 -17.34 -0.47
C ARG A 67 35.82 -16.43 0.65
N GLN A 68 36.49 -15.29 0.84
CA GLN A 68 36.09 -14.34 1.88
C GLN A 68 34.70 -13.77 1.58
N THR A 69 34.42 -13.48 0.31
CA THR A 69 33.10 -13.01 -0.13
C THR A 69 32.03 -14.08 0.07
N LEU A 70 32.34 -15.36 -0.20
CA LEU A 70 31.43 -16.48 0.05
C LEU A 70 31.03 -16.56 1.54
N GLY A 71 32.00 -16.49 2.46
CA GLY A 71 31.72 -16.50 3.91
C GLY A 71 30.88 -15.31 4.38
N ASN A 72 31.13 -14.11 3.84
CA ASN A 72 30.34 -12.91 4.14
C ASN A 72 28.89 -13.06 3.65
N GLU A 73 28.68 -13.56 2.44
CA GLU A 73 27.35 -13.77 1.87
C GLU A 73 26.55 -14.84 2.62
N ILE A 74 27.20 -15.91 3.11
CA ILE A 74 26.59 -16.92 3.99
C ILE A 74 26.07 -16.26 5.27
N SER A 75 26.88 -15.40 5.89
CA SER A 75 26.53 -14.70 7.13
C SER A 75 25.38 -13.72 6.93
N GLU A 76 25.36 -12.97 5.81
CA GLU A 76 24.26 -12.06 5.49
C GLU A 76 22.96 -12.83 5.20
N PHE A 77 23.02 -13.96 4.48
CA PHE A 77 21.85 -14.81 4.25
C PHE A 77 21.21 -15.27 5.56
N GLU A 78 22.02 -15.79 6.49
CA GLU A 78 21.55 -16.29 7.79
C GLU A 78 20.94 -15.17 8.65
N SER A 79 21.56 -13.98 8.63
CA SER A 79 21.02 -12.79 9.30
C SER A 79 19.64 -12.41 8.75
N VAL A 80 19.50 -12.32 7.42
CA VAL A 80 18.22 -12.00 6.76
C VAL A 80 17.17 -13.07 7.09
N LEU A 81 17.52 -14.34 6.99
CA LEU A 81 16.60 -15.45 7.30
C LEU A 81 16.14 -15.40 8.76
N ASN A 82 16.99 -15.04 9.71
CA ASN A 82 16.60 -14.90 11.11
C ASN A 82 15.67 -13.69 11.32
N ILE A 83 15.99 -12.54 10.72
CA ILE A 83 15.15 -11.32 10.83
C ILE A 83 13.76 -11.54 10.23
N LEU A 84 13.64 -12.29 9.12
CA LEU A 84 12.33 -12.65 8.56
C LEU A 84 11.46 -13.42 9.57
N ARG A 85 12.06 -14.20 10.47
CA ARG A 85 11.33 -14.92 11.52
C ARG A 85 10.99 -14.04 12.72
N THR A 86 11.94 -13.25 13.20
CA THR A 86 11.79 -12.51 14.46
C THR A 86 11.24 -11.09 14.30
N GLY A 87 11.16 -10.60 13.07
CA GLY A 87 10.94 -9.18 12.78
C GLY A 87 12.18 -8.33 13.11
N GLY A 88 12.16 -7.08 12.67
CA GLY A 88 13.24 -6.13 12.93
C GLY A 88 13.40 -5.12 11.80
N THR A 89 14.63 -4.71 11.53
CA THR A 89 14.93 -3.76 10.45
C THR A 89 16.08 -4.25 9.59
N ILE A 90 15.91 -4.24 8.27
CA ILE A 90 16.96 -4.53 7.30
C ILE A 90 17.19 -3.27 6.45
N ARG A 91 18.39 -2.70 6.51
CA ARG A 91 18.78 -1.50 5.74
C ARG A 91 17.80 -0.33 5.92
N GLY A 92 17.30 -0.14 7.14
CA GLY A 92 16.34 0.93 7.49
C GLY A 92 14.87 0.65 7.13
N GLN A 93 14.56 -0.50 6.53
CA GLN A 93 13.18 -0.93 6.26
C GLN A 93 12.67 -1.82 7.38
N SER A 94 11.43 -1.57 7.83
CA SER A 94 10.73 -2.40 8.80
C SER A 94 10.37 -3.75 8.18
N ILE A 95 10.71 -4.83 8.87
CA ILE A 95 10.39 -6.20 8.45
C ILE A 95 9.39 -6.77 9.44
N VAL A 96 8.21 -7.11 8.92
CA VAL A 96 7.12 -7.71 9.69
C VAL A 96 7.50 -9.14 10.02
N THR A 97 7.16 -9.56 11.23
CA THR A 97 7.29 -10.97 11.63
C THR A 97 6.48 -11.84 10.69
N MET A 98 7.10 -12.92 10.24
CA MET A 98 6.45 -13.93 9.43
C MET A 98 5.15 -14.43 10.10
N PRO A 99 4.04 -14.54 9.34
CA PRO A 99 2.81 -15.11 9.87
C PRO A 99 2.97 -16.57 10.31
N ASN A 100 2.18 -16.99 11.30
CA ASN A 100 2.29 -18.33 11.91
C ASN A 100 1.94 -19.45 10.93
N GLU A 101 1.09 -19.16 9.95
CA GLU A 101 0.58 -20.09 8.95
C GLU A 101 1.68 -20.61 8.02
N ILE A 102 2.72 -19.80 7.76
CA ILE A 102 3.83 -20.12 6.85
C ILE A 102 5.12 -20.52 7.59
N VAL A 103 5.07 -20.66 8.92
CA VAL A 103 6.23 -21.09 9.75
C VAL A 103 6.74 -22.47 9.34
N THR A 104 5.86 -23.35 8.86
CA THR A 104 6.25 -24.67 8.34
C THR A 104 7.13 -24.57 7.10
N ASP A 105 6.79 -23.68 6.17
CA ASP A 105 7.59 -23.42 4.97
C ASP A 105 8.93 -22.77 5.32
N TYR A 106 8.94 -21.86 6.28
CA TYR A 106 10.20 -21.35 6.81
C TYR A 106 11.07 -22.46 7.36
N ASN A 107 10.52 -23.37 8.18
CA ASN A 107 11.31 -24.45 8.78
C ASN A 107 11.93 -25.35 7.71
N ARG A 108 11.24 -25.53 6.57
CA ARG A 108 11.76 -26.21 5.38
C ARG A 108 12.94 -25.45 4.79
N VAL A 109 12.81 -24.12 4.61
CA VAL A 109 13.90 -23.24 4.14
C VAL A 109 15.08 -23.25 5.10
N ALA A 110 14.86 -23.15 6.40
CA ALA A 110 15.92 -23.16 7.40
C ALA A 110 16.69 -24.50 7.39
N LYS A 111 15.97 -25.61 7.19
CA LYS A 111 16.58 -26.94 7.06
C LYS A 111 17.39 -27.07 5.77
N SER A 112 16.84 -26.70 4.62
CA SER A 112 17.55 -26.75 3.33
C SER A 112 18.75 -25.78 3.32
N TRP A 113 18.60 -24.60 3.92
CA TRP A 113 19.68 -23.64 4.14
C TRP A 113 20.78 -24.25 4.99
N GLY A 114 20.46 -24.92 6.10
CA GLY A 114 21.47 -25.57 6.94
C GLY A 114 22.33 -26.58 6.18
N VAL A 115 21.70 -27.39 5.30
CA VAL A 115 22.44 -28.35 4.45
C VAL A 115 23.28 -27.62 3.40
N TYR A 116 22.70 -26.63 2.71
CA TYR A 116 23.39 -25.84 1.68
C TYR A 116 24.59 -25.06 2.26
N LYS A 117 24.38 -24.39 3.39
CA LYS A 117 25.39 -23.65 4.16
C LYS A 117 26.57 -24.53 4.50
N ASN A 118 26.33 -25.74 5.02
CA ASN A 118 27.40 -26.66 5.38
C ASN A 118 28.26 -27.02 4.17
N SER A 119 27.65 -27.29 3.00
CA SER A 119 28.40 -27.56 1.77
C SER A 119 29.18 -26.31 1.30
N ALA A 120 28.59 -25.12 1.40
CA ALA A 120 29.25 -23.86 1.02
C ALA A 120 30.45 -23.54 1.92
N GLN A 121 30.34 -23.77 3.23
CA GLN A 121 31.44 -23.61 4.20
C GLN A 121 32.55 -24.64 3.99
N ARG A 122 32.21 -25.86 3.55
CA ARG A 122 33.23 -26.84 3.15
C ARG A 122 33.98 -26.40 1.90
N ILE A 123 33.27 -25.86 0.90
CA ILE A 123 33.92 -25.27 -0.28
C ILE A 123 34.83 -24.11 0.12
N GLU A 124 34.41 -23.26 1.05
CA GLU A 124 35.21 -22.15 1.59
C GLU A 124 36.54 -22.63 2.21
N GLN A 125 36.56 -23.81 2.83
CA GLN A 125 37.73 -24.35 3.55
C GLN A 125 38.57 -25.32 2.73
N THR A 126 37.99 -25.97 1.72
CA THR A 126 38.65 -27.04 0.95
C THR A 126 39.46 -26.44 -0.20
N SER A 127 40.73 -26.85 -0.34
CA SER A 127 41.56 -26.46 -1.47
C SER A 127 41.00 -27.01 -2.79
N VAL A 128 40.99 -26.19 -3.83
CA VAL A 128 40.61 -26.60 -5.21
C VAL A 128 41.61 -27.61 -5.76
N PHE A 129 42.87 -27.47 -5.35
CA PHE A 129 43.97 -28.32 -5.80
C PHE A 129 44.35 -29.36 -4.75
N ASP A 130 44.75 -30.55 -5.20
CA ASP A 130 45.38 -31.56 -4.34
C ASP A 130 46.80 -31.09 -4.00
N GLU A 131 47.02 -30.79 -2.72
CA GLU A 131 48.28 -30.23 -2.22
C GLU A 131 49.47 -31.17 -2.50
N GLU A 132 49.27 -32.48 -2.39
CA GLU A 132 50.33 -33.47 -2.62
C GLU A 132 50.70 -33.56 -4.10
N ALA A 133 49.70 -33.51 -5.00
CA ALA A 133 49.91 -33.50 -6.43
C ALA A 133 50.61 -32.21 -6.88
N VAL A 134 50.19 -31.04 -6.40
CA VAL A 134 50.82 -29.75 -6.72
C VAL A 134 52.25 -29.68 -6.20
N ASN A 135 52.49 -30.11 -4.96
CA ASN A 135 53.84 -30.15 -4.39
C ASN A 135 54.75 -31.12 -5.16
N SER A 136 54.22 -32.25 -5.60
CA SER A 136 54.96 -33.22 -6.42
C SER A 136 55.31 -32.64 -7.79
N LEU A 137 54.38 -31.93 -8.42
CA LEU A 137 54.60 -31.23 -9.68
C LEU A 137 55.68 -30.15 -9.57
N ASN A 138 55.57 -29.29 -8.56
CA ASN A 138 56.54 -28.22 -8.32
C ASN A 138 57.94 -28.78 -8.07
N TYR A 139 58.04 -29.88 -7.31
CA TYR A 139 59.31 -30.54 -7.05
C TYR A 139 59.95 -31.11 -8.34
N ILE A 140 59.16 -31.73 -9.21
CA ILE A 140 59.66 -32.21 -10.52
C ILE A 140 60.16 -31.06 -11.37
N LEU A 141 59.43 -29.95 -11.43
CA LEU A 141 59.82 -28.75 -12.18
C LEU A 141 61.09 -28.11 -11.62
N GLU A 142 61.22 -28.03 -10.29
CA GLU A 142 62.42 -27.53 -9.61
C GLU A 142 63.65 -28.41 -9.91
N LYS A 143 63.49 -29.74 -9.84
CA LYS A 143 64.57 -30.72 -10.05
C LYS A 143 64.86 -31.07 -11.51
N ASN A 144 64.04 -30.59 -12.44
CA ASN A 144 64.23 -30.84 -13.86
C ASN A 144 65.59 -30.34 -14.36
N GLY A 145 66.00 -29.14 -13.92
CA GLY A 145 67.32 -28.58 -14.27
C GLY A 145 68.47 -29.44 -13.76
N ASP A 146 68.41 -29.84 -12.49
CA ASP A 146 69.42 -30.72 -11.86
C ASP A 146 69.51 -32.07 -12.59
N MET A 147 68.36 -32.66 -12.96
CA MET A 147 68.32 -33.92 -13.72
C MET A 147 68.91 -33.77 -15.12
N ALA A 148 68.56 -32.70 -15.84
CA ALA A 148 69.08 -32.47 -17.19
C ALA A 148 70.60 -32.27 -17.18
N ILE A 149 71.13 -31.49 -16.22
CA ILE A 149 72.58 -31.27 -16.06
C ILE A 149 73.28 -32.57 -15.66
N THR A 150 72.73 -33.31 -14.71
CA THR A 150 73.37 -34.54 -14.21
C THR A 150 73.37 -35.63 -15.28
N THR A 151 72.31 -35.78 -16.06
CA THR A 151 72.27 -36.73 -17.19
C THR A 151 73.21 -36.33 -18.32
N ASP A 152 73.35 -35.03 -18.62
CA ASP A 152 74.33 -34.53 -19.59
C ASP A 152 75.77 -34.85 -19.14
N SER A 153 76.06 -34.64 -17.86
CA SER A 153 77.34 -35.02 -17.26
C SER A 153 77.61 -36.54 -17.33
N VAL A 154 76.55 -37.38 -17.23
CA VAL A 154 76.69 -38.84 -17.43
C VAL A 154 77.02 -39.16 -18.89
N VAL A 155 76.42 -38.45 -19.86
CA VAL A 155 76.76 -38.60 -21.29
C VAL A 155 78.22 -38.26 -21.54
N GLU A 156 78.71 -37.15 -21.00
CA GLU A 156 80.11 -36.73 -21.13
C GLU A 156 81.06 -37.78 -20.53
N GLU A 157 80.83 -38.22 -19.28
CA GLU A 157 81.67 -39.21 -18.57
C GLU A 157 81.72 -40.57 -19.28
N ILE A 158 80.58 -41.05 -19.82
CA ILE A 158 80.50 -42.34 -20.53
C ILE A 158 81.04 -42.24 -21.96
N SER A 159 81.06 -41.04 -22.57
CA SER A 159 81.57 -40.83 -23.92
C SER A 159 83.06 -41.15 -24.06
N GLU A 160 83.84 -40.96 -22.99
CA GLU A 160 85.28 -41.21 -22.90
C GLU A 160 85.63 -42.70 -22.86
N LEU A 161 84.65 -43.57 -22.58
CA LEU A 161 84.84 -45.02 -22.57
C LEU A 161 85.16 -45.55 -23.98
N ASP A 162 85.81 -46.71 -24.05
CA ASP A 162 86.16 -47.35 -25.32
C ASP A 162 84.94 -47.99 -26.02
N ARG A 163 85.18 -48.65 -27.16
CA ARG A 163 84.12 -49.12 -28.08
C ARG A 163 83.20 -50.20 -27.50
N GLN A 164 83.64 -50.95 -26.49
CA GLN A 164 82.83 -51.99 -25.85
C GLN A 164 81.66 -51.39 -25.04
N TYR A 165 81.73 -50.10 -24.66
CA TYR A 165 80.66 -49.38 -23.96
C TYR A 165 79.71 -48.60 -24.87
N ASN A 166 79.68 -48.85 -26.19
CA ASN A 166 78.77 -48.14 -27.11
C ASN A 166 77.30 -48.19 -26.66
N ARG A 167 76.85 -49.34 -26.12
CA ARG A 167 75.48 -49.47 -25.59
C ARG A 167 75.23 -48.59 -24.36
N HIS A 168 76.23 -48.40 -23.51
CA HIS A 168 76.14 -47.47 -22.37
C HIS A 168 76.02 -46.02 -22.83
N LYS A 169 76.73 -45.65 -23.90
CA LYS A 169 76.66 -44.31 -24.50
C LYS A 169 75.26 -44.03 -25.03
N GLU A 170 74.64 -45.01 -25.71
CA GLU A 170 73.25 -44.92 -26.15
C GLU A 170 72.29 -44.74 -24.97
N ILE A 171 72.40 -45.58 -23.93
CA ILE A 171 71.54 -45.48 -22.74
C ILE A 171 71.73 -44.14 -22.03
N ALA A 172 72.95 -43.63 -21.93
CA ALA A 172 73.22 -42.32 -21.33
C ALA A 172 72.55 -41.18 -22.11
N ALA A 173 72.62 -41.21 -23.45
CA ALA A 173 71.96 -40.24 -24.32
C ALA A 173 70.44 -40.33 -24.20
N ASP A 174 69.89 -41.55 -24.14
CA ASP A 174 68.46 -41.79 -23.93
C ASP A 174 68.01 -41.21 -22.57
N LEU A 175 68.77 -41.43 -21.49
CA LEU A 175 68.45 -40.87 -20.17
C LEU A 175 68.38 -39.34 -20.19
N HIS A 176 69.28 -38.67 -20.92
CA HIS A 176 69.28 -37.22 -21.04
C HIS A 176 68.04 -36.70 -21.79
N GLU A 177 67.65 -37.34 -22.90
CA GLU A 177 66.45 -36.97 -23.65
C GLU A 177 65.16 -37.28 -22.87
N ILE A 178 65.11 -38.42 -22.17
CA ILE A 178 64.00 -38.78 -21.27
C ILE A 178 63.89 -37.75 -20.13
N SER A 179 64.99 -37.29 -19.56
CA SER A 179 64.98 -36.24 -18.52
C SER A 179 64.32 -34.96 -19.02
N LYS A 180 64.65 -34.50 -20.24
CA LYS A 180 64.01 -33.33 -20.85
C LYS A 180 62.51 -33.56 -21.06
N SER A 181 62.13 -34.74 -21.54
CA SER A 181 60.74 -35.11 -21.76
C SER A 181 59.92 -35.12 -20.46
N ILE A 182 60.48 -35.64 -19.36
CA ILE A 182 59.85 -35.60 -18.02
C ILE A 182 59.56 -34.16 -17.62
N GLY A 183 60.53 -33.25 -17.78
CA GLY A 183 60.35 -31.83 -17.50
C GLY A 183 59.28 -31.17 -18.36
N GLN A 184 59.27 -31.46 -19.66
CA GLN A 184 58.26 -30.95 -20.60
C GLN A 184 56.86 -31.47 -20.24
N ASN A 185 56.71 -32.76 -19.93
CA ASN A 185 55.44 -33.35 -19.53
C ASN A 185 54.94 -32.78 -18.20
N ALA A 186 55.83 -32.53 -17.24
CA ALA A 186 55.49 -31.80 -16.01
C ALA A 186 54.99 -30.37 -16.30
N LEU A 187 55.63 -29.64 -17.22
CA LEU A 187 55.16 -28.31 -17.63
C LEU A 187 53.77 -28.39 -18.29
N LEU A 188 53.54 -29.34 -19.19
CA LEU A 188 52.24 -29.56 -19.83
C LEU A 188 51.14 -29.88 -18.81
N ILE A 189 51.45 -30.74 -17.83
CA ILE A 189 50.55 -31.05 -16.70
C ILE A 189 50.22 -29.79 -15.90
N SER A 190 51.19 -28.90 -15.66
CA SER A 190 50.99 -27.66 -14.90
C SER A 190 50.05 -26.66 -15.55
N ILE A 191 49.98 -26.64 -16.88
CA ILE A 191 49.10 -25.76 -17.66
C ILE A 191 47.77 -26.42 -18.02
N GLY A 192 47.51 -27.64 -17.51
CA GLY A 192 46.26 -28.36 -17.72
C GLY A 192 46.10 -28.97 -19.11
N GLU A 193 47.19 -29.09 -19.89
CA GLU A 193 47.13 -29.65 -21.24
C GLU A 193 47.51 -31.14 -21.28
N GLY A 194 46.69 -31.89 -22.04
CA GLY A 194 47.08 -33.16 -22.65
C GLY A 194 46.27 -34.38 -22.21
N GLU A 195 45.38 -34.84 -23.09
CA GLU A 195 44.94 -36.25 -23.07
C GLU A 195 46.18 -37.13 -23.30
N GLY A 196 46.51 -38.00 -22.33
CA GLY A 196 47.62 -38.94 -22.42
C GLY A 196 48.99 -38.48 -21.89
N VAL A 197 49.14 -37.22 -21.42
CA VAL A 197 50.45 -36.74 -20.88
C VAL A 197 50.85 -37.46 -19.60
N ARG A 198 49.88 -37.88 -18.77
CA ARG A 198 50.15 -38.70 -17.57
C ARG A 198 50.66 -40.09 -17.92
N ASP A 199 50.07 -40.70 -18.95
CA ASP A 199 50.52 -42.00 -19.45
C ASP A 199 51.92 -41.90 -20.06
N GLU A 200 52.21 -40.79 -20.75
CA GLU A 200 53.54 -40.52 -21.27
C GLU A 200 54.55 -40.29 -20.14
N LEU A 201 54.22 -39.49 -19.12
CA LEU A 201 55.06 -39.30 -17.94
C LEU A 201 55.37 -40.64 -17.24
N LYS A 202 54.39 -41.54 -17.15
CA LYS A 202 54.57 -42.90 -16.63
C LYS A 202 55.56 -43.72 -17.47
N LYS A 203 55.43 -43.70 -18.80
CA LYS A 203 56.37 -44.37 -19.71
C LYS A 203 57.78 -43.81 -19.60
N GLN A 204 57.90 -42.48 -19.55
CA GLN A 204 59.19 -41.82 -19.38
C GLN A 204 59.85 -42.20 -18.04
N ARG A 205 59.08 -42.30 -16.95
CA ARG A 205 59.59 -42.80 -15.66
C ARG A 205 60.10 -44.23 -15.74
N ILE A 206 59.33 -45.14 -16.33
CA ILE A 206 59.72 -46.55 -16.46
C ILE A 206 60.99 -46.67 -17.33
N SER A 207 61.04 -45.95 -18.45
CA SER A 207 62.20 -45.94 -19.35
C SER A 207 63.46 -45.37 -18.68
N PHE A 208 63.33 -44.29 -17.90
CA PHE A 208 64.44 -43.70 -17.17
C PHE A 208 64.97 -44.64 -16.08
N GLU A 209 64.08 -45.22 -15.27
CA GLU A 209 64.44 -46.20 -14.24
C GLU A 209 65.15 -47.41 -14.85
N ALA A 210 64.63 -47.94 -15.97
CA ALA A 210 65.24 -49.07 -16.66
C ALA A 210 66.64 -48.73 -17.19
N GLY A 211 66.81 -47.57 -17.83
CA GLY A 211 68.10 -47.10 -18.33
C GLY A 211 69.13 -46.90 -17.20
N LEU A 212 68.72 -46.25 -16.11
CA LEU A 212 69.57 -46.01 -14.97
C LEU A 212 70.01 -47.32 -14.29
N ARG A 213 69.07 -48.25 -14.06
CA ARG A 213 69.39 -49.57 -13.48
C ARG A 213 70.35 -50.37 -14.35
N LYS A 214 70.21 -50.31 -15.68
CA LYS A 214 71.16 -50.96 -16.61
C LYS A 214 72.57 -50.40 -16.45
N LEU A 215 72.73 -49.08 -16.37
CA LEU A 215 74.04 -48.45 -16.12
C LEU A 215 74.61 -48.79 -14.72
N LEU A 216 73.74 -48.96 -13.73
CA LEU A 216 74.11 -49.33 -12.35
C LEU A 216 74.26 -50.85 -12.13
N GLN A 217 73.98 -51.68 -13.15
CA GLN A 217 73.92 -53.16 -13.05
C GLN A 217 72.93 -53.67 -11.99
N ILE A 218 71.82 -52.96 -11.81
CA ILE A 218 70.71 -53.38 -10.96
C ILE A 218 69.72 -54.18 -11.83
N PRO A 219 69.19 -55.33 -11.35
CA PRO A 219 68.20 -56.08 -12.10
C PRO A 219 66.94 -55.26 -12.42
N THR A 220 66.34 -55.53 -13.58
CA THR A 220 65.18 -54.82 -14.11
C THR A 220 63.93 -55.70 -14.21
N GLU A 221 63.95 -56.92 -13.64
CA GLU A 221 62.85 -57.89 -13.79
C GLU A 221 61.54 -57.48 -13.09
N ASP A 222 61.61 -56.54 -12.14
CA ASP A 222 60.48 -55.95 -11.41
C ASP A 222 59.85 -54.75 -12.14
N LEU A 223 60.44 -54.29 -13.26
CA LEU A 223 59.93 -53.20 -14.08
C LEU A 223 59.04 -53.70 -15.21
N ASP A 224 57.99 -52.95 -15.54
CA ASP A 224 57.14 -53.21 -16.70
C ASP A 224 57.81 -52.75 -18.01
N LEU A 225 58.87 -53.46 -18.40
CA LEU A 225 59.65 -53.15 -19.60
C LEU A 225 58.84 -53.33 -20.90
N GLN A 226 57.80 -54.16 -20.88
CA GLN A 226 56.93 -54.38 -22.04
C GLN A 226 56.14 -53.13 -22.40
N SER A 227 55.67 -52.36 -21.40
CA SER A 227 54.93 -51.11 -21.61
C SER A 227 55.72 -50.02 -22.34
N VAL A 228 57.06 -50.13 -22.33
CA VAL A 228 58.00 -49.18 -22.95
C VAL A 228 58.83 -49.80 -24.08
N ASN A 229 58.46 -50.99 -24.58
CA ASN A 229 59.18 -51.73 -25.62
C ASN A 229 60.67 -51.96 -25.33
N GLN A 230 61.03 -52.14 -24.06
CA GLN A 230 62.39 -52.48 -23.64
C GLN A 230 62.51 -53.95 -23.23
N TYR A 231 63.73 -54.47 -23.24
CA TYR A 231 64.05 -55.84 -22.82
C TYR A 231 65.16 -55.82 -21.75
N PRO A 232 65.21 -56.84 -20.86
CA PRO A 232 66.35 -57.03 -19.98
C PRO A 232 67.63 -57.18 -20.79
N GLU A 233 68.67 -56.44 -20.43
CA GLU A 233 69.99 -56.52 -21.05
C GLU A 233 71.07 -56.59 -19.96
N THR A 234 72.09 -57.43 -20.19
CA THR A 234 73.25 -57.53 -19.30
C THR A 234 74.39 -56.74 -19.92
N LEU A 235 74.92 -55.76 -19.19
CA LEU A 235 75.96 -54.86 -19.65
C LEU A 235 77.29 -55.10 -18.92
N GLU A 236 78.40 -54.72 -19.57
CA GLU A 236 79.72 -54.72 -18.93
C GLU A 236 79.79 -53.70 -17.78
N PRO A 237 80.48 -54.00 -16.66
CA PRO A 237 80.55 -53.07 -15.56
C PRO A 237 81.31 -51.78 -15.88
N ILE A 238 80.68 -50.63 -15.64
CA ILE A 238 81.34 -49.31 -15.79
C ILE A 238 82.51 -49.21 -14.77
N PRO A 239 83.72 -48.80 -15.20
CA PRO A 239 84.85 -48.55 -14.30
C PRO A 239 84.50 -47.59 -13.17
N ARG A 240 84.99 -47.85 -11.95
CA ARG A 240 84.63 -47.09 -10.74
C ARG A 240 84.94 -45.59 -10.82
N GLU A 241 85.94 -45.20 -11.61
CA GLU A 241 86.33 -43.80 -11.84
C GLU A 241 85.26 -43.02 -12.62
N ASN A 242 84.47 -43.72 -13.44
CA ASN A 242 83.44 -43.18 -14.34
C ASN A 242 82.01 -43.35 -13.78
N SER A 243 81.90 -43.55 -12.46
CA SER A 243 80.64 -43.78 -11.74
C SER A 243 80.24 -42.58 -10.86
N ASN A 244 81.03 -41.50 -10.84
CA ASN A 244 80.81 -40.41 -9.88
C ASN A 244 79.53 -39.63 -10.21
N THR A 245 79.21 -39.42 -11.48
CA THR A 245 77.96 -38.75 -11.88
C THR A 245 76.76 -39.67 -11.75
N LEU A 246 76.91 -40.97 -12.06
CA LEU A 246 75.86 -41.98 -11.82
C LEU A 246 75.48 -42.09 -10.35
N ARG A 247 76.45 -41.99 -9.43
CA ARG A 247 76.20 -41.96 -7.97
C ARG A 247 75.44 -40.71 -7.49
N LYS A 248 75.46 -39.61 -8.27
CA LYS A 248 74.66 -38.41 -8.00
C LYS A 248 73.27 -38.50 -8.63
N LEU A 249 73.18 -39.13 -9.80
CA LEU A 249 71.93 -39.29 -10.53
C LEU A 249 70.95 -40.19 -9.81
N ASP A 250 71.43 -41.28 -9.21
CA ASP A 250 70.60 -42.27 -8.52
C ASP A 250 69.72 -41.70 -7.39
N PRO A 251 70.26 -41.01 -6.36
CA PRO A 251 69.43 -40.40 -5.31
C PRO A 251 68.55 -39.26 -5.82
N LEU A 252 69.00 -38.51 -6.83
CA LEU A 252 68.18 -37.48 -7.47
C LEU A 252 66.97 -38.11 -8.15
N TRP A 253 67.18 -39.19 -8.90
CA TRP A 253 66.14 -39.94 -9.57
C TRP A 253 65.18 -40.61 -8.59
N GLU A 254 65.67 -41.21 -7.51
CA GLU A 254 64.84 -41.79 -6.43
C GLU A 254 63.83 -40.78 -5.88
N SER A 255 64.27 -39.53 -5.67
CA SER A 255 63.41 -38.46 -5.19
C SER A 255 62.37 -38.02 -6.23
N VAL A 256 62.76 -37.88 -7.50
CA VAL A 256 61.89 -37.39 -8.58
C VAL A 256 60.88 -38.47 -8.99
N GLN A 257 61.29 -39.73 -9.09
CA GLN A 257 60.39 -40.82 -9.48
C GLN A 257 59.24 -41.01 -8.49
N LEU A 258 59.46 -40.73 -7.19
CA LEU A 258 58.42 -40.79 -6.17
C LEU A 258 57.33 -39.75 -6.42
N ARG A 259 57.73 -38.52 -6.80
CA ARG A 259 56.80 -37.44 -7.16
C ARG A 259 56.06 -37.73 -8.46
N ILE A 260 56.73 -38.34 -9.43
CA ILE A 260 56.09 -38.77 -10.66
C ILE A 260 55.00 -39.82 -10.36
N LYS A 261 55.28 -40.81 -9.49
CA LYS A 261 54.27 -41.79 -9.04
C LYS A 261 53.05 -41.14 -8.37
N THR A 262 53.24 -40.05 -7.61
CA THR A 262 52.12 -39.28 -7.06
C THR A 262 51.27 -38.65 -8.18
N LEU A 263 51.89 -38.06 -9.22
CA LEU A 263 51.16 -37.48 -10.36
C LEU A 263 50.49 -38.53 -11.26
N GLU A 264 51.00 -39.75 -11.31
CA GLU A 264 50.37 -40.88 -12.01
C GLU A 264 49.01 -41.25 -11.39
N THR A 265 48.87 -41.08 -10.07
CA THR A 265 47.72 -41.58 -9.30
C THR A 265 46.76 -40.49 -8.86
N LYS A 266 47.25 -39.25 -8.66
CA LYS A 266 46.43 -38.14 -8.15
C LYS A 266 46.11 -37.11 -9.20
N SER A 267 44.86 -36.62 -9.19
CA SER A 267 44.47 -35.44 -9.97
C SER A 267 45.13 -34.18 -9.39
N LEU A 268 45.38 -33.16 -10.22
CA LEU A 268 45.73 -31.84 -9.69
C LEU A 268 44.54 -31.17 -9.01
N LEU A 269 43.32 -31.52 -9.41
CA LEU A 269 42.08 -31.06 -8.79
C LEU A 269 41.72 -31.96 -7.61
N SER A 270 41.32 -31.35 -6.50
CA SER A 270 40.88 -32.04 -5.29
C SER A 270 39.56 -32.78 -5.52
N GLU A 271 39.55 -34.09 -5.27
CA GLU A 271 38.33 -34.90 -5.31
C GLU A 271 37.33 -34.47 -4.23
N GLU A 272 37.83 -34.08 -3.05
CA GLU A 272 37.01 -33.57 -1.95
C GLU A 272 36.29 -32.29 -2.35
N PHE A 273 37.01 -31.35 -2.98
CA PHE A 273 36.43 -30.12 -3.50
C PHE A 273 35.37 -30.40 -4.57
N GLY A 274 35.69 -31.27 -5.54
CA GLY A 274 34.75 -31.64 -6.60
C GLY A 274 33.45 -32.26 -6.04
N SER A 275 33.57 -33.17 -5.08
CA SER A 275 32.43 -33.81 -4.41
C SER A 275 31.56 -32.78 -3.65
N GLU A 276 32.17 -31.88 -2.88
CA GLU A 276 31.43 -30.85 -2.15
C GLU A 276 30.80 -29.81 -3.09
N PHE A 277 31.45 -29.48 -4.21
CA PHE A 277 30.91 -28.61 -5.25
C PHE A 277 29.68 -29.21 -5.94
N ASP A 278 29.72 -30.50 -6.30
CA ASP A 278 28.58 -31.20 -6.87
C ASP A 278 27.42 -31.34 -5.89
N LYS A 279 27.74 -31.58 -4.60
CA LYS A 279 26.74 -31.56 -3.54
C LYS A 279 26.10 -30.19 -3.40
N LEU A 280 26.88 -29.11 -3.39
CA LEU A 280 26.36 -27.74 -3.33
C LEU A 280 25.41 -27.44 -4.49
N LYS A 281 25.75 -27.85 -5.73
CA LYS A 281 24.86 -27.70 -6.89
C LYS A 281 23.52 -28.41 -6.73
N LYS A 282 23.51 -29.61 -6.15
CA LYS A 282 22.27 -30.37 -5.88
C LYS A 282 21.43 -29.68 -4.80
N GLU A 283 22.07 -29.28 -3.70
CA GLU A 283 21.39 -28.61 -2.58
C GLU A 283 20.86 -27.22 -2.95
N ARG A 284 21.51 -26.52 -3.89
CA ARG A 284 21.01 -25.25 -4.47
C ARG A 284 19.58 -25.40 -4.98
N VAL A 285 19.32 -26.46 -5.74
CA VAL A 285 18.01 -26.70 -6.35
C VAL A 285 16.95 -26.91 -5.27
N VAL A 286 17.28 -27.68 -4.22
CA VAL A 286 16.38 -27.95 -3.09
C VAL A 286 16.09 -26.67 -2.31
N LEU A 287 17.11 -25.86 -2.02
CA LEU A 287 16.95 -24.60 -1.30
C LEU A 287 16.10 -23.60 -2.10
N ILE A 288 16.37 -23.42 -3.40
CA ILE A 288 15.57 -22.54 -4.26
C ILE A 288 14.11 -23.00 -4.29
N ALA A 289 13.85 -24.31 -4.44
CA ALA A 289 12.48 -24.84 -4.42
C ALA A 289 11.78 -24.58 -3.08
N SER A 290 12.48 -24.71 -1.95
CA SER A 290 11.91 -24.39 -0.63
C SER A 290 11.62 -22.89 -0.45
N LEU A 291 12.46 -22.02 -1.02
CA LEU A 291 12.24 -20.57 -1.01
C LEU A 291 11.05 -20.18 -1.89
N ASP A 292 10.93 -20.78 -3.08
CA ASP A 292 9.80 -20.56 -3.98
C ASP A 292 8.49 -20.98 -3.29
N GLN A 293 8.46 -22.14 -2.64
CA GLN A 293 7.30 -22.58 -1.87
C GLN A 293 6.95 -21.65 -0.72
N LEU A 294 7.94 -21.13 0.01
CA LEU A 294 7.73 -20.14 1.08
C LEU A 294 7.12 -18.84 0.51
N LEU A 295 7.67 -18.33 -0.59
CA LEU A 295 7.20 -17.11 -1.24
C LEU A 295 5.77 -17.27 -1.76
N ASP A 296 5.46 -18.41 -2.39
CA ASP A 296 4.12 -18.71 -2.89
C ASP A 296 3.11 -18.78 -1.74
N SER A 297 3.46 -19.47 -0.65
CA SER A 297 2.59 -19.60 0.53
C SER A 297 2.38 -18.24 1.22
N TRP A 298 3.42 -17.42 1.30
CA TRP A 298 3.33 -16.06 1.84
C TRP A 298 2.45 -15.17 0.96
N ASN A 299 2.65 -15.20 -0.36
CA ASN A 299 1.82 -14.45 -1.31
C ASN A 299 0.36 -14.87 -1.24
N GLN A 300 0.07 -16.17 -1.16
CA GLN A 300 -1.29 -16.68 -1.01
C GLN A 300 -1.94 -16.16 0.28
N GLN A 301 -1.21 -16.20 1.40
CA GLN A 301 -1.72 -15.70 2.67
C GLN A 301 -2.03 -14.20 2.64
N LEU A 302 -1.20 -13.41 1.95
CA LEU A 302 -1.46 -11.97 1.77
C LEU A 302 -2.67 -11.71 0.88
N GLN A 303 -2.88 -12.53 -0.14
CA GLN A 303 -4.06 -12.43 -0.99
C GLN A 303 -5.34 -12.79 -0.22
N GLU A 304 -5.30 -13.81 0.64
CA GLU A 304 -6.42 -14.17 1.51
C GLU A 304 -6.72 -13.07 2.53
N THR A 305 -5.69 -12.53 3.18
CA THR A 305 -5.82 -11.44 4.18
C THR A 305 -6.31 -10.14 3.52
N SER A 306 -5.78 -9.78 2.36
CA SER A 306 -6.23 -8.60 1.61
C SER A 306 -7.66 -8.73 1.10
N SER A 307 -8.09 -9.93 0.70
CA SER A 307 -9.48 -10.21 0.32
C SER A 307 -10.42 -9.99 1.51
N GLN A 308 -10.08 -10.52 2.70
CA GLN A 308 -10.84 -10.29 3.92
C GLN A 308 -10.90 -8.80 4.31
N ARG A 309 -9.76 -8.09 4.25
CA ARG A 309 -9.70 -6.63 4.46
C ARG A 309 -10.62 -5.90 3.47
N GLY A 310 -10.63 -6.30 2.20
CA GLY A 310 -11.52 -5.75 1.18
C GLY A 310 -13.01 -5.93 1.49
N THR A 311 -13.42 -7.12 1.97
CA THR A 311 -14.80 -7.37 2.39
C THR A 311 -15.21 -6.52 3.60
N ILE A 312 -14.31 -6.30 4.56
CA ILE A 312 -14.58 -5.43 5.72
C ILE A 312 -14.80 -3.99 5.25
N VAL A 313 -13.94 -3.46 4.38
CA VAL A 313 -14.09 -2.10 3.83
C VAL A 313 -15.39 -1.95 3.05
N GLN A 314 -15.76 -2.94 2.23
CA GLN A 314 -17.04 -2.94 1.50
C GLN A 314 -18.24 -2.94 2.46
N THR A 315 -18.17 -3.72 3.54
CA THR A 315 -19.23 -3.78 4.56
C THR A 315 -19.36 -2.44 5.29
N LEU A 316 -18.26 -1.80 5.66
CA LEU A 316 -18.26 -0.46 6.25
C LEU A 316 -18.89 0.57 5.30
N LEU A 317 -18.51 0.55 4.02
CA LEU A 317 -19.11 1.42 3.00
C LEU A 317 -20.63 1.25 2.88
N VAL A 318 -21.12 0.00 2.89
CA VAL A 318 -22.56 -0.27 2.84
C VAL A 318 -23.26 0.29 4.08
N VAL A 319 -22.66 0.15 5.27
CA VAL A 319 -23.17 0.73 6.51
C VAL A 319 -23.20 2.25 6.43
N ASP A 320 -22.15 2.90 5.92
CA ASP A 320 -22.11 4.36 5.77
C ASP A 320 -23.17 4.88 4.80
N ILE A 321 -23.36 4.19 3.68
CA ILE A 321 -24.42 4.49 2.72
C ILE A 321 -25.80 4.35 3.39
N ALA A 322 -26.02 3.29 4.17
CA ALA A 322 -27.27 3.09 4.89
C ALA A 322 -27.53 4.19 5.93
N ILE A 323 -26.50 4.60 6.70
CA ILE A 323 -26.57 5.71 7.65
C ILE A 323 -26.89 7.02 6.91
N PHE A 324 -26.23 7.28 5.77
CA PHE A 324 -26.47 8.45 4.95
C PHE A 324 -27.93 8.54 4.47
N PHE A 325 -28.49 7.44 3.95
CA PHE A 325 -29.90 7.37 3.57
C PHE A 325 -30.84 7.57 4.77
N LEU A 326 -30.52 6.98 5.93
CA LEU A 326 -31.29 7.16 7.15
C LEU A 326 -31.30 8.63 7.60
N VAL A 327 -30.16 9.32 7.53
CA VAL A 327 -30.05 10.76 7.81
C VAL A 327 -30.96 11.56 6.86
N ILE A 328 -30.91 11.28 5.55
CA ILE A 328 -31.77 11.95 4.55
C ILE A 328 -33.25 11.73 4.87
N LEU A 329 -33.66 10.51 5.22
CA LEU A 329 -35.04 10.20 5.58
C LEU A 329 -35.51 10.98 6.81
N VAL A 330 -34.68 11.04 7.86
CA VAL A 330 -35.00 11.79 9.08
C VAL A 330 -35.10 13.29 8.80
N ILE A 331 -34.20 13.84 7.98
CA ILE A 331 -34.25 15.26 7.57
C ILE A 331 -35.55 15.54 6.81
N ARG A 332 -35.90 14.71 5.82
CA ARG A 332 -37.15 14.87 5.05
C ARG A 332 -38.39 14.79 5.93
N GLN A 333 -38.45 13.83 6.84
CA GLN A 333 -39.54 13.69 7.80
C GLN A 333 -39.68 14.93 8.70
N SER A 334 -38.54 15.54 9.06
CA SER A 334 -38.47 16.68 9.97
C SER A 334 -38.77 18.03 9.30
N LEU A 335 -38.47 18.20 8.00
CA LEU A 335 -38.68 19.45 7.25
C LEU A 335 -40.08 19.58 6.64
N ASN A 336 -40.77 18.47 6.33
CA ASN A 336 -42.11 18.52 5.70
C ASN A 336 -43.15 19.36 6.48
N PRO A 337 -43.26 19.27 7.81
CA PRO A 337 -44.22 20.08 8.56
C PRO A 337 -44.00 21.59 8.44
N LEU A 338 -42.74 22.04 8.30
CA LEU A 338 -42.42 23.46 8.14
C LEU A 338 -43.05 24.03 6.87
N LEU A 339 -43.11 23.23 5.79
CA LEU A 339 -43.74 23.63 4.53
C LEU A 339 -45.24 23.90 4.74
N ILE A 340 -45.94 23.03 5.47
CA ILE A 340 -47.37 23.19 5.78
C ILE A 340 -47.61 24.45 6.62
N ILE A 341 -46.76 24.71 7.61
CA ILE A 341 -46.85 25.92 8.45
C ILE A 341 -46.63 27.17 7.61
N THR A 342 -45.61 27.20 6.74
CA THR A 342 -45.36 28.34 5.85
C THR A 342 -46.52 28.60 4.88
N ALA A 343 -47.14 27.56 4.34
CA ALA A 343 -48.30 27.69 3.47
C ALA A 343 -49.54 28.22 4.22
N SER A 344 -49.77 27.75 5.45
CA SER A 344 -50.89 28.20 6.28
C SER A 344 -50.69 29.65 6.75
N LEU A 345 -49.46 30.06 7.06
CA LEU A 345 -49.11 31.46 7.34
C LEU A 345 -49.38 32.37 6.13
N ALA A 346 -49.09 31.91 4.91
CA ALA A 346 -49.39 32.66 3.70
C ALA A 346 -50.90 32.89 3.52
N ARG A 347 -51.74 31.88 3.82
CA ARG A 347 -53.20 32.02 3.77
C ARG A 347 -53.76 32.97 4.84
N VAL A 348 -53.20 32.95 6.04
CA VAL A 348 -53.54 33.92 7.09
C VAL A 348 -53.20 35.36 6.64
N LYS A 349 -52.05 35.56 5.96
CA LYS A 349 -51.69 36.85 5.38
C LYS A 349 -52.70 37.32 4.32
N GLU A 350 -53.31 36.40 3.58
CA GLU A 350 -54.35 36.68 2.58
C GLU A 350 -55.75 36.91 3.18
N GLY A 351 -55.89 36.87 4.51
CA GLY A 351 -57.16 37.15 5.21
C GLY A 351 -58.00 35.92 5.52
N ILE A 352 -57.48 34.70 5.28
CA ILE A 352 -58.17 33.45 5.60
C ILE A 352 -57.81 33.04 7.04
N TYR A 353 -58.62 33.47 8.00
CA TYR A 353 -58.41 33.23 9.43
C TYR A 353 -59.14 31.99 9.96
N GLY A 354 -58.61 31.38 11.02
CA GLY A 354 -59.22 30.23 11.69
C GLY A 354 -58.86 28.87 11.11
N GLU A 355 -57.91 28.83 10.18
CA GLU A 355 -57.36 27.58 9.70
C GLU A 355 -56.49 26.93 10.78
N LYS A 356 -56.64 25.61 10.94
CA LYS A 356 -55.87 24.81 11.88
C LYS A 356 -55.03 23.78 11.15
N ILE A 357 -53.78 23.69 11.56
CA ILE A 357 -52.88 22.63 11.13
C ILE A 357 -53.07 21.45 12.09
N ASP A 358 -53.46 20.29 11.56
CA ASP A 358 -53.49 19.05 12.31
C ASP A 358 -52.10 18.41 12.33
N TYR A 359 -51.41 18.57 13.45
CA TYR A 359 -50.09 18.00 13.67
C TYR A 359 -49.90 17.65 15.14
N GLN A 360 -50.05 16.36 15.47
CA GLN A 360 -50.07 15.86 16.84
C GLN A 360 -48.71 15.31 17.29
N SER A 361 -47.62 16.04 17.02
CA SER A 361 -46.30 15.70 17.57
C SER A 361 -46.04 16.42 18.89
N LYS A 362 -45.25 15.82 19.78
CA LYS A 362 -44.79 16.41 21.06
C LYS A 362 -43.36 16.97 20.95
N ASP A 363 -42.99 17.45 19.77
CA ASP A 363 -41.71 18.09 19.48
C ASP A 363 -41.87 19.62 19.31
N GLU A 364 -40.77 20.31 18.99
CA GLU A 364 -40.75 21.75 18.74
C GLU A 364 -41.68 22.18 17.60
N ILE A 365 -41.89 21.30 16.61
CA ILE A 365 -42.80 21.57 15.50
C ILE A 365 -44.24 21.51 16.01
N GLY A 366 -44.57 20.57 16.89
CA GLY A 366 -45.87 20.47 17.55
C GLY A 366 -46.19 21.71 18.39
N GLU A 367 -45.20 22.20 19.14
CA GLU A 367 -45.32 23.43 19.91
C GLU A 367 -45.53 24.66 19.01
N LEU A 368 -44.82 24.72 17.88
CA LEU A 368 -44.99 25.77 16.87
C LEU A 368 -46.37 25.71 16.20
N VAL A 369 -46.85 24.51 15.84
CA VAL A 369 -48.20 24.32 15.27
C VAL A 369 -49.28 24.71 16.27
N ASN A 370 -49.12 24.32 17.54
CA ASN A 370 -50.07 24.72 18.58
C ASN A 370 -50.12 26.24 18.74
N SER A 371 -48.96 26.89 18.75
CA SER A 371 -48.84 28.35 18.81
C SER A 371 -49.49 29.01 17.58
N PHE A 372 -49.27 28.45 16.38
CA PHE A 372 -49.92 28.90 15.14
C PHE A 372 -51.45 28.76 15.21
N ASN A 373 -51.97 27.62 15.67
CA ASN A 373 -53.41 27.38 15.78
C ASN A 373 -54.07 28.35 16.77
N ILE A 374 -53.45 28.60 17.93
CA ILE A 374 -53.91 29.59 18.92
C ILE A 374 -53.93 30.99 18.30
N MET A 375 -52.86 31.37 17.59
CA MET A 375 -52.78 32.67 16.91
C MET A 375 -53.87 32.80 15.84
N SER A 376 -54.06 31.79 14.99
CA SER A 376 -55.09 31.75 13.93
C SER A 376 -56.50 31.89 14.49
N ASP A 377 -56.82 31.17 15.57
CA ASP A 377 -58.11 31.28 16.27
C ASP A 377 -58.29 32.66 16.92
N THR A 378 -57.25 33.20 17.55
CA THR A 378 -57.30 34.52 18.20
C THR A 378 -57.55 35.62 17.17
N ILE A 379 -56.87 35.57 16.03
CA ILE A 379 -57.10 36.53 14.94
C ILE A 379 -58.53 36.41 14.41
N LYS A 380 -59.04 35.18 14.19
CA LYS A 380 -60.42 34.97 13.75
C LYS A 380 -61.43 35.56 14.74
N GLN A 381 -61.26 35.30 16.03
CA GLN A 381 -62.15 35.84 17.07
C GLN A 381 -62.13 37.36 17.10
N LYS A 382 -60.94 37.98 16.98
CA LYS A 382 -60.82 39.44 16.94
C LYS A 382 -61.47 40.06 15.70
N GLU A 383 -61.36 39.40 14.55
CA GLU A 383 -62.04 39.81 13.32
C GLU A 383 -63.58 39.69 13.45
N GLU A 384 -64.09 38.61 14.03
CA GLU A 384 -65.53 38.45 14.29
C GLU A 384 -66.06 39.48 15.31
N GLU A 385 -65.29 39.77 16.36
CA GLU A 385 -65.60 40.79 17.37
C GLU A 385 -65.63 42.19 16.75
N ALA A 386 -64.65 42.52 15.90
CA ALA A 386 -64.61 43.78 15.16
C ALA A 386 -65.85 43.93 14.24
N LYS A 387 -66.17 42.90 13.44
CA LYS A 387 -67.35 42.90 12.57
C LYS A 387 -68.66 43.08 13.34
N ARG A 388 -68.82 42.41 14.48
CA ARG A 388 -70.00 42.58 15.34
C ARG A 388 -70.10 43.99 15.90
N THR A 389 -68.97 44.56 16.29
CA THR A 389 -68.90 45.95 16.80
C THR A 389 -69.28 46.94 15.70
N ASP A 390 -68.81 46.75 14.47
CA ASP A 390 -69.16 47.58 13.32
C ASP A 390 -70.67 47.51 13.03
N ILE A 391 -71.25 46.31 12.99
CA ILE A 391 -72.70 46.14 12.78
C ILE A 391 -73.51 46.80 13.91
N ALA A 392 -73.11 46.60 15.17
CA ALA A 392 -73.80 47.21 16.31
C ALA A 392 -73.71 48.74 16.30
N LYS A 393 -72.56 49.30 15.87
CA LYS A 393 -72.38 50.74 15.68
C LYS A 393 -73.33 51.26 14.60
N ASP A 394 -73.43 50.57 13.47
CA ASP A 394 -74.34 50.93 12.37
C ASP A 394 -75.81 50.92 12.82
N GLU A 395 -76.24 49.87 13.52
CA GLU A 395 -77.60 49.73 14.03
C GLU A 395 -77.94 50.80 15.07
N PHE A 396 -77.03 51.07 16.01
CA PHE A 396 -77.22 52.08 17.04
C PHE A 396 -77.41 53.48 16.45
N LEU A 397 -76.58 53.87 15.47
CA LEU A 397 -76.67 55.17 14.83
C LEU A 397 -77.98 55.32 14.03
N SER A 398 -78.37 54.29 13.28
CA SER A 398 -79.64 54.31 12.55
C SER A 398 -80.85 54.44 13.49
N MET A 399 -80.83 53.74 14.63
CA MET A 399 -81.89 53.80 15.63
C MET A 399 -81.99 55.20 16.26
N ILE A 400 -80.88 55.77 16.73
CA ILE A 400 -80.86 57.09 17.39
C ILE A 400 -81.38 58.18 16.45
N THR A 401 -81.00 58.15 15.17
CA THR A 401 -81.51 59.11 14.19
C THR A 401 -83.03 59.07 14.06
N HIS A 402 -83.63 57.88 14.03
CA HIS A 402 -85.09 57.73 13.94
C HIS A 402 -85.80 58.23 15.21
N GLU A 403 -85.29 57.85 16.37
CA GLU A 403 -85.83 58.24 17.68
C GLU A 403 -85.70 59.74 17.95
N LEU A 404 -84.68 60.43 17.40
CA LEU A 404 -84.55 61.89 17.53
C LEU A 404 -85.42 62.65 16.52
N LYS A 405 -85.63 62.12 15.31
CA LYS A 405 -86.49 62.76 14.30
C LYS A 405 -87.97 62.78 14.73
N THR A 406 -88.42 61.68 15.34
CA THR A 406 -89.83 61.47 15.76
C THR A 406 -90.37 62.57 16.69
N PRO A 407 -89.67 63.03 17.74
CA PRO A 407 -90.12 64.14 18.58
C PRO A 407 -89.83 65.52 17.98
N LEU A 408 -88.76 65.69 17.19
CA LEU A 408 -88.39 66.99 16.63
C LEU A 408 -89.35 67.47 15.53
N VAL A 409 -89.88 66.55 14.71
CA VAL A 409 -90.83 66.90 13.63
C VAL A 409 -92.15 67.48 14.19
N PRO A 410 -92.80 66.88 15.21
CA PRO A 410 -93.94 67.48 15.89
C PRO A 410 -93.61 68.80 16.58
N ILE A 411 -92.45 68.92 17.26
CA ILE A 411 -92.03 70.18 17.88
C ILE A 411 -91.96 71.29 16.82
N GLN A 412 -91.32 71.02 15.68
CA GLN A 412 -91.27 71.95 14.56
C GLN A 412 -92.68 72.28 14.06
N GLY A 413 -93.53 71.27 13.85
CA GLY A 413 -94.91 71.43 13.37
C GLY A 413 -95.78 72.27 14.32
N TYR A 414 -95.69 72.04 15.62
CA TYR A 414 -96.40 72.85 16.62
C TYR A 414 -95.90 74.28 16.64
N VAL A 415 -94.58 74.49 16.60
CA VAL A 415 -94.00 75.84 16.51
C VAL A 415 -94.46 76.55 15.24
N ASP A 416 -94.57 75.85 14.11
CA ASP A 416 -95.10 76.39 12.85
C ASP A 416 -96.57 76.80 12.94
N ILE A 417 -97.41 75.96 13.55
CA ILE A 417 -98.83 76.26 13.76
C ILE A 417 -98.99 77.49 14.68
N ILE A 418 -98.21 77.55 15.76
CA ILE A 418 -98.26 78.69 16.71
C ILE A 418 -97.77 79.97 16.01
N LEU A 419 -96.67 79.92 15.24
CA LEU A 419 -96.16 81.04 14.47
C LEU A 419 -97.13 81.53 13.37
N GLY A 420 -97.99 80.64 12.86
CA GLY A 420 -99.10 80.96 11.95
C GLY A 420 -100.29 81.64 12.63
N GLU A 421 -100.20 81.93 13.94
CA GLU A 421 -101.24 82.58 14.76
C GLU A 421 -102.59 81.81 14.80
N HIS A 422 -102.56 80.50 14.49
CA HIS A 422 -103.76 79.63 14.50
C HIS A 422 -104.37 79.43 15.90
N PHE A 423 -103.64 79.77 16.97
CA PHE A 423 -104.09 79.71 18.35
C PHE A 423 -104.25 81.10 18.99
N GLY A 424 -104.22 82.18 18.20
CA GLY A 424 -104.33 83.56 18.66
C GLY A 424 -103.16 84.44 18.22
N LYS A 425 -103.32 85.77 18.36
CA LYS A 425 -102.28 86.75 18.00
C LYS A 425 -101.08 86.64 18.93
N LEU A 426 -99.87 86.63 18.36
CA LEU A 426 -98.63 86.58 19.14
C LEU A 426 -98.12 87.99 19.44
N SER A 427 -97.52 88.17 20.61
CA SER A 427 -96.69 89.36 20.86
C SER A 427 -95.41 89.28 20.01
N LYS A 428 -94.79 90.43 19.75
CA LYS A 428 -93.52 90.49 19.02
C LYS A 428 -92.44 89.61 19.66
N GLU A 429 -92.33 89.65 20.99
CA GLU A 429 -91.35 88.87 21.75
C GLU A 429 -91.65 87.36 21.70
N GLN A 430 -92.92 86.95 21.79
CA GLN A 430 -93.30 85.54 21.65
C GLN A 430 -92.94 84.99 20.27
N LYS A 431 -93.18 85.78 19.22
CA LYS A 431 -92.84 85.43 17.84
C LYS A 431 -91.33 85.26 17.64
N GLU A 432 -90.53 86.16 18.19
CA GLU A 432 -89.06 86.06 18.16
C GLU A 432 -88.55 84.80 18.88
N ARG A 433 -89.10 84.47 20.07
CA ARG A 433 -88.71 83.25 20.81
C ARG A 433 -89.10 81.97 20.07
N LEU A 434 -90.30 81.90 19.49
CA LEU A 434 -90.75 80.76 18.69
C LEU A 434 -89.92 80.60 17.41
N GLN A 435 -89.49 81.70 16.78
CA GLN A 435 -88.56 81.65 15.66
C GLN A 435 -87.19 81.08 16.06
N VAL A 436 -86.69 81.38 17.25
CA VAL A 436 -85.46 80.76 17.79
C VAL A 436 -85.65 79.26 18.02
N ILE A 437 -86.77 78.82 18.61
CA ILE A 437 -87.06 77.39 18.82
C ILE A 437 -87.20 76.66 17.47
N LYS A 438 -87.88 77.28 16.50
CA LYS A 438 -88.00 76.75 15.13
C LYS A 438 -86.63 76.57 14.50
N SER A 439 -85.83 77.64 14.49
CA SER A 439 -84.48 77.64 13.93
C SER A 439 -83.62 76.54 14.56
N SER A 440 -83.64 76.43 15.89
CA SER A 440 -82.88 75.41 16.63
C SER A 440 -83.34 73.98 16.30
N THR A 441 -84.64 73.75 16.16
CA THR A 441 -85.22 72.45 15.81
C THR A 441 -84.84 72.05 14.38
N VAL A 442 -84.87 73.00 13.44
CA VAL A 442 -84.43 72.82 12.06
C VAL A 442 -82.94 72.52 11.98
N SER A 443 -82.10 73.29 12.70
CA SER A 443 -80.66 73.03 12.76
C SER A 443 -80.34 71.64 13.32
N LEU A 444 -81.04 71.19 14.36
CA LEU A 444 -80.82 69.86 14.94
C LEU A 444 -81.25 68.73 13.99
N LEU A 445 -82.36 68.89 13.26
CA LEU A 445 -82.77 67.95 12.23
C LEU A 445 -81.77 67.87 11.07
N HIS A 446 -81.21 69.01 10.66
CA HIS A 446 -80.14 69.02 9.66
C HIS A 446 -78.88 68.30 10.15
N LEU A 447 -78.41 68.61 11.37
CA LEU A 447 -77.23 67.94 11.95
C LEU A 447 -77.39 66.41 12.05
N ILE A 448 -78.58 65.95 12.45
CA ILE A 448 -78.88 64.52 12.53
C ILE A 448 -78.91 63.90 11.12
N SER A 449 -79.43 64.62 10.13
CA SER A 449 -79.42 64.17 8.73
C SER A 449 -78.00 64.08 8.17
N ASP A 450 -77.17 65.10 8.42
CA ASP A 450 -75.79 65.16 7.95
C ASP A 450 -74.94 64.05 8.56
N LEU A 451 -75.13 63.76 9.86
CA LEU A 451 -74.46 62.64 10.53
C LEU A 451 -74.82 61.29 9.89
N LEU A 452 -76.11 61.08 9.57
CA LEU A 452 -76.57 59.86 8.92
C LEU A 452 -76.01 59.73 7.49
N ASP A 453 -75.96 60.83 6.76
CA ASP A 453 -75.44 60.85 5.39
C ASP A 453 -73.91 60.64 5.36
N ALA A 454 -73.18 61.15 6.35
CA ALA A 454 -71.76 60.82 6.55
C ALA A 454 -71.53 59.33 6.82
N GLN A 455 -72.38 58.68 7.63
CA GLN A 455 -72.29 57.23 7.86
C GLN A 455 -72.65 56.41 6.62
N LYS A 456 -73.71 56.80 5.89
CA LYS A 456 -74.03 56.16 4.60
C LYS A 456 -72.89 56.32 3.61
N LEU A 457 -72.17 57.43 3.63
CA LEU A 457 -71.00 57.65 2.81
C LEU A 457 -69.84 56.71 3.21
N GLU A 458 -69.51 56.60 4.51
CA GLU A 458 -68.50 55.66 5.02
C GLU A 458 -68.82 54.20 4.63
N LEU A 459 -70.10 53.83 4.66
CA LEU A 459 -70.59 52.50 4.29
C LEU A 459 -70.78 52.30 2.78
N GLY A 460 -70.51 53.32 1.95
CA GLY A 460 -70.72 53.28 0.49
C GLY A 460 -72.19 53.18 0.06
N LYS A 461 -73.13 53.47 0.95
CA LYS A 461 -74.59 53.40 0.77
C LYS A 461 -75.24 54.74 0.43
N LEU A 462 -74.46 55.81 0.21
CA LEU A 462 -75.01 57.12 -0.17
C LEU A 462 -75.54 57.08 -1.61
N ILE A 463 -76.85 57.29 -1.78
CA ILE A 463 -77.51 57.28 -3.08
C ILE A 463 -77.56 58.71 -3.63
N ILE A 464 -76.73 59.01 -4.63
CA ILE A 464 -76.75 60.29 -5.34
C ILE A 464 -77.77 60.20 -6.48
N LYS A 465 -78.83 61.01 -6.42
CA LYS A 465 -79.74 61.20 -7.55
C LYS A 465 -79.13 62.20 -8.52
N LYS A 466 -78.97 61.80 -9.78
CA LYS A 466 -78.46 62.65 -10.86
C LYS A 466 -79.64 63.12 -11.71
N GLU A 467 -79.87 64.43 -11.76
CA GLU A 467 -80.93 65.05 -12.55
C GLU A 467 -80.38 66.24 -13.35
N THR A 468 -80.96 66.52 -14.52
CA THR A 468 -80.56 67.65 -15.37
C THR A 468 -81.25 68.91 -14.87
N LEU A 469 -80.46 69.85 -14.35
CA LEU A 469 -80.95 71.11 -13.79
C LEU A 469 -80.33 72.29 -14.55
N ASN A 470 -81.12 73.36 -14.72
CA ASN A 470 -80.62 74.62 -15.26
C ASN A 470 -79.74 75.30 -14.19
N ILE A 471 -78.46 75.49 -14.50
CA ILE A 471 -77.49 76.08 -13.58
C ILE A 471 -77.91 77.51 -13.19
N LYS A 472 -78.47 78.29 -14.12
CA LYS A 472 -78.92 79.66 -13.85
C LYS A 472 -80.02 79.67 -12.78
N ASP A 473 -81.06 78.86 -12.98
CA ASP A 473 -82.19 78.76 -12.05
C ASP A 473 -81.77 78.20 -10.69
N THR A 474 -80.70 77.39 -10.65
CA THR A 474 -80.16 76.82 -9.41
C THR A 474 -79.41 77.87 -8.61
N ILE A 475 -78.57 78.70 -9.26
CA ILE A 475 -77.82 79.77 -8.62
C ILE A 475 -78.77 80.88 -8.13
N GLU A 476 -79.78 81.26 -8.93
CA GLU A 476 -80.78 82.26 -8.52
C GLU A 476 -81.64 81.83 -7.33
N LYS A 477 -81.78 80.52 -7.07
CA LYS A 477 -82.46 79.99 -5.88
C LYS A 477 -81.56 79.86 -4.65
N ALA A 478 -80.24 79.84 -4.84
CA ALA A 478 -79.27 79.59 -3.78
C ALA A 478 -78.76 80.89 -3.12
N ILE A 479 -78.93 82.03 -3.80
CA ILE A 479 -78.64 83.40 -3.33
C ILE A 479 -79.97 84.03 -2.92
#